data_AF-A0A183UEH5-F1
#
_entry.id   AF-A0A183UEH5-F1
#
_cell.length_a   1.000
_cell.length_b   1.000
_cell.length_c   1.000
_cell.angle_alpha   90.00
_cell.angle_beta   90.00
_cell.angle_gamma   90.00
#
_symmetry.space_group_name_H-M   'P 1'
#
loop_
_entity.id
_entity.type
_entity.pdbx_description
1 polymer ?
#
loop_
_entity_poly.entity_id
_entity_poly.type
_entity_poly.pdbx_seq_one_letter_code
_entity_poly.pdbx_strand_id
1 'polypeptide(L)'
;MVLRPLEFADCLSDSPWFRQNLHEHESVLEDAHKNIKNIESQCRELIQCTRKLSIAQRAFAKSLKEFKFITIGSTQTDDERKIAECLSKFGDFINQIEDHREKIVEDSESHLLEPLKRFRVEAIGKVLHDDKKKYEKESNKFYASLEKHLHLSTARKNDFKEADAQLDMQQRNFCKCSLDYVTAIQSVQERMKFEFVETLSTFLYSWLTFYHGKQSYEETKEYYFQLKEKMLVNHLKNAVFQSGSGKDSAENTAPRAPSSIKQGYVFVQEKSKIPKTIGRDVLSNRWTKYYCVYQKETRIFTMIPVNSTAKTDMKGALGQSVSFKLKSCTRRDSDSIDKRFCFDVSAIDRPESITLQALSEEDRRQWLDAMDGREPFLEWTAAENTKEQI
;
A
#
# COMPACT_ATOMS: atom_id res chain seq x y z
N MET A 1 10.00 8.20 49.31
CA MET A 1 10.18 7.55 50.63
C MET A 1 11.66 7.26 50.80
N VAL A 2 12.23 7.55 51.96
CA VAL A 2 13.63 7.23 52.29
C VAL A 2 13.60 6.15 53.36
N LEU A 3 14.20 5.00 53.09
CA LEU A 3 14.27 3.88 54.03
C LEU A 3 15.35 4.14 55.09
N ARG A 4 15.14 3.65 56.31
CA ARG A 4 16.18 3.65 57.34
C ARG A 4 17.16 2.51 57.06
N PRO A 5 18.48 2.70 57.20
CA PRO A 5 19.45 1.64 56.97
C PRO A 5 19.16 0.37 57.80
N LEU A 6 19.45 -0.79 57.21
CA LEU A 6 19.46 -2.07 57.94
C LEU A 6 20.83 -2.27 58.59
N GLU A 7 20.97 -1.86 59.85
CA GLU A 7 22.25 -2.04 60.56
C GLU A 7 22.46 -3.52 60.94
N PHE A 8 23.68 -4.03 60.77
CA PHE A 8 24.01 -5.41 61.16
C PHE A 8 23.86 -5.65 62.66
N ALA A 9 24.10 -4.62 63.48
CA ALA A 9 23.89 -4.70 64.93
C ALA A 9 22.41 -4.93 65.27
N ASP A 10 21.49 -4.32 64.53
CA ASP A 10 20.05 -4.45 64.76
C ASP A 10 19.56 -5.86 64.46
N CYS A 11 20.18 -6.55 63.49
CA CYS A 11 19.93 -7.96 63.20
C CYS A 11 20.15 -8.86 64.41
N LEU A 12 21.17 -8.57 65.22
CA LEU A 12 21.51 -9.37 66.40
C LEU A 12 20.55 -9.10 67.57
N SER A 13 20.05 -7.86 67.66
CA SER A 13 19.05 -7.48 68.67
C SER A 13 17.66 -8.02 68.35
N ASP A 14 17.38 -8.25 67.06
CA ASP A 14 16.11 -8.71 66.52
C ASP A 14 14.88 -7.97 67.07
N SER A 15 15.01 -6.65 67.22
CA SER A 15 13.96 -5.83 67.83
C SER A 15 12.70 -5.73 66.94
N PRO A 16 11.52 -5.47 67.52
CA PRO A 16 10.31 -5.19 66.73
C PRO A 16 10.51 -4.03 65.73
N TRP A 17 11.34 -3.05 66.09
CA TRP A 17 11.68 -1.92 65.22
C TRP A 17 12.53 -2.34 64.02
N PHE A 18 13.49 -3.25 64.24
CA PHE A 18 14.27 -3.88 63.16
C PHE A 18 13.35 -4.68 62.23
N ARG A 19 12.45 -5.50 62.78
CA ARG A 19 11.49 -6.30 61.99
C ARG A 19 10.59 -5.42 61.13
N GLN A 20 10.11 -4.31 61.68
CA GLN A 20 9.34 -3.32 60.93
C GLN A 20 10.17 -2.70 59.79
N ASN A 21 11.41 -2.29 60.06
CA ASN A 21 12.29 -1.72 59.04
C ASN A 21 12.63 -2.75 57.94
N LEU A 22 12.89 -4.01 58.32
CA LEU A 22 13.11 -5.10 57.38
C LEU A 22 11.93 -5.29 56.43
N HIS A 23 10.70 -5.29 56.97
CA HIS A 23 9.47 -5.37 56.18
C HIS A 23 9.32 -4.18 55.22
N GLU A 24 9.70 -2.97 55.62
CA GLU A 24 9.71 -1.80 54.71
C GLU A 24 10.68 -1.99 53.53
N HIS A 25 11.86 -2.56 53.76
CA HIS A 25 12.79 -2.92 52.69
C HIS A 25 12.25 -4.03 51.77
N GLU A 26 11.62 -5.06 52.34
CA GLU A 26 10.96 -6.12 51.56
C GLU A 26 9.85 -5.56 50.66
N SER A 27 8.98 -4.68 51.19
CA SER A 27 7.92 -4.03 50.43
C SER A 27 8.47 -3.23 49.25
N VAL A 28 9.56 -2.49 49.44
CA VAL A 28 10.19 -1.73 48.36
C VAL A 28 10.78 -2.65 47.29
N LEU A 29 11.34 -3.80 47.67
CA LEU A 29 11.81 -4.81 46.71
C LEU A 29 10.65 -5.48 45.95
N GLU A 30 9.52 -5.74 46.60
CA GLU A 30 8.32 -6.26 45.93
C GLU A 30 7.79 -5.27 44.88
N ASP A 31 7.77 -3.98 45.21
CA ASP A 31 7.36 -2.93 44.28
C ASP A 31 8.36 -2.79 43.13
N ALA A 32 9.66 -2.84 43.40
CA ALA A 32 10.69 -2.88 42.36
C ALA A 32 10.49 -4.09 41.42
N HIS A 33 10.24 -5.28 41.97
CA HIS A 33 9.95 -6.49 41.19
C HIS A 33 8.73 -6.29 40.27
N LYS A 34 7.63 -5.72 40.78
CA LYS A 34 6.42 -5.42 39.99
C LYS A 34 6.70 -4.38 38.90
N ASN A 35 7.43 -3.32 39.24
CA ASN A 35 7.76 -2.24 38.31
C ASN A 35 8.65 -2.72 37.17
N ILE A 36 9.68 -3.52 37.46
CA ILE A 36 10.55 -4.11 36.43
C ILE A 36 9.74 -5.03 35.51
N LYS A 37 8.83 -5.85 36.05
CA LYS A 37 7.92 -6.69 35.24
C LYS A 37 7.05 -5.85 34.30
N ASN A 38 6.54 -4.71 34.78
CA ASN A 38 5.78 -3.80 33.93
C ASN A 38 6.64 -3.22 32.81
N ILE A 39 7.87 -2.80 33.10
CA ILE A 39 8.82 -2.29 32.09
C ILE A 39 9.13 -3.37 31.04
N GLU A 40 9.38 -4.62 31.45
CA GLU A 40 9.53 -5.75 30.53
C GLU A 40 8.30 -5.90 29.62
N SER A 41 7.09 -5.77 30.17
CA SER A 41 5.85 -5.87 29.40
C SER A 41 5.72 -4.74 28.37
N GLN A 42 6.00 -3.50 28.78
CA GLN A 42 5.96 -2.34 27.88
C GLN A 42 7.02 -2.46 26.76
N CYS A 43 8.22 -2.96 27.10
CA CYS A 43 9.26 -3.20 26.11
C CYS A 43 8.86 -4.29 25.11
N ARG A 44 8.21 -5.37 25.55
CA ARG A 44 7.69 -6.41 24.65
C ARG A 44 6.66 -5.84 23.68
N GLU A 45 5.74 -5.01 24.17
CA GLU A 45 4.74 -4.34 23.32
C GLU A 45 5.42 -3.42 22.29
N LEU A 46 6.40 -2.62 22.73
CA LEU A 46 7.19 -1.75 21.85
C LEU A 46 7.87 -2.54 20.72
N ILE A 47 8.51 -3.67 21.05
CA ILE A 47 9.14 -4.58 20.08
C ILE A 47 8.10 -5.10 19.08
N GLN A 48 6.92 -5.54 19.55
CA GLN A 48 5.87 -6.04 18.68
C GLN A 48 5.32 -4.97 17.74
N CYS A 49 5.06 -3.76 18.24
CA CYS A 49 4.64 -2.63 17.42
C CYS A 49 5.70 -2.26 16.38
N THR A 50 6.98 -2.28 16.76
CA THR A 50 8.10 -2.01 15.86
C THR A 50 8.18 -3.06 14.74
N ARG A 51 7.99 -4.35 15.04
CA ARG A 51 7.90 -5.41 14.03
C ARG A 51 6.73 -5.19 13.05
N LYS A 52 5.56 -4.79 13.54
CA LYS A 52 4.40 -4.46 12.68
C LYS A 52 4.71 -3.28 11.75
N LEU A 53 5.36 -2.24 12.27
CA LEU A 53 5.82 -1.10 11.47
C LEU A 53 6.78 -1.56 10.37
N SER A 54 7.76 -2.42 10.70
CA SER A 54 8.71 -2.95 9.72
C SER A 54 8.05 -3.73 8.60
N ILE A 55 7.09 -4.58 8.92
CA ILE A 55 6.31 -5.32 7.92
C ILE A 55 5.59 -4.34 6.97
N ALA A 56 4.94 -3.32 7.53
CA ALA A 56 4.23 -2.31 6.73
C ALA A 56 5.18 -1.50 5.83
N GLN A 57 6.35 -1.09 6.34
CA GLN A 57 7.34 -0.34 5.57
C GLN A 57 7.98 -1.19 4.46
N ARG A 58 8.29 -2.46 4.72
CA ARG A 58 8.76 -3.39 3.67
C ARG A 58 7.70 -3.65 2.60
N ALA A 59 6.43 -3.79 2.98
CA ALA A 59 5.34 -3.94 2.02
C ALA A 59 5.19 -2.69 1.12
N PHE A 60 5.26 -1.50 1.71
CA PHE A 60 5.25 -0.24 0.95
C PHE A 60 6.46 -0.13 0.01
N ALA A 61 7.66 -0.45 0.49
CA ALA A 61 8.87 -0.50 -0.33
C ALA A 61 8.73 -1.45 -1.52
N LYS A 62 8.12 -2.62 -1.30
CA LYS A 62 7.79 -3.57 -2.37
C LYS A 62 6.86 -2.96 -3.42
N SER A 63 5.78 -2.30 -3.00
CA SER A 63 4.87 -1.63 -3.93
C SER A 63 5.55 -0.54 -4.76
N LEU A 64 6.49 0.21 -4.17
CA LEU A 64 7.30 1.20 -4.93
C LEU A 64 8.19 0.52 -5.98
N LYS A 65 8.84 -0.59 -5.63
CA LYS A 65 9.72 -1.35 -6.54
C LYS A 65 8.96 -2.05 -7.67
N GLU A 66 7.73 -2.48 -7.40
CA GLU A 66 6.87 -3.15 -8.38
C GLU A 66 6.06 -2.17 -9.24
N PHE A 67 6.06 -0.88 -8.89
CA PHE A 67 5.32 0.12 -9.63
C PHE A 67 5.85 0.27 -11.06
N LYS A 68 4.95 0.11 -12.03
CA LYS A 68 5.23 0.29 -13.46
C LYS A 68 4.23 1.29 -14.02
N PHE A 69 4.72 2.30 -14.74
CA PHE A 69 3.86 3.21 -15.50
C PHE A 69 3.17 2.44 -16.61
N ILE A 70 1.85 2.63 -16.73
CA ILE A 70 1.13 2.27 -17.95
C ILE A 70 1.45 3.36 -18.97
N THR A 71 2.26 3.03 -19.97
CA THR A 71 2.73 4.00 -20.96
C THR A 71 1.69 4.15 -22.08
N ILE A 72 1.48 5.38 -22.54
CA ILE A 72 0.61 5.67 -23.69
C ILE A 72 1.49 5.72 -24.94
N GLY A 73 1.38 4.72 -25.81
CA GLY A 73 2.20 4.61 -27.02
C GLY A 73 2.63 3.19 -27.32
N SER A 74 3.45 2.99 -28.36
CA SER A 74 3.99 1.68 -28.73
C SER A 74 5.27 1.30 -27.98
N THR A 75 5.94 2.26 -27.32
CA THR A 75 7.20 2.06 -26.59
C THR A 75 7.25 2.90 -25.31
N GLN A 76 7.99 2.42 -24.31
CA GLN A 76 8.26 3.15 -23.08
C GLN A 76 9.35 4.22 -23.31
N THR A 77 9.08 5.44 -22.84
CA THR A 77 10.01 6.58 -22.92
C THR A 77 11.13 6.47 -21.89
N ASP A 78 12.24 7.16 -22.12
CA ASP A 78 13.37 7.19 -21.18
C ASP A 78 13.01 7.87 -19.86
N ASP A 79 12.10 8.85 -19.87
CA ASP A 79 11.62 9.50 -18.65
C ASP A 79 10.80 8.54 -17.78
N GLU A 80 9.90 7.75 -18.39
CA GLU A 80 9.12 6.73 -17.66
C GLU A 80 10.03 5.65 -17.05
N ARG A 81 11.12 5.26 -17.74
CA ARG A 81 12.12 4.34 -17.17
C ARG A 81 12.83 4.95 -15.97
N LYS A 82 13.28 6.21 -16.09
CA LYS A 82 13.94 6.93 -14.98
C LYS A 82 13.03 7.04 -13.77
N ILE A 83 11.75 7.36 -13.94
CA ILE A 83 10.82 7.45 -12.79
C ILE A 83 10.64 6.08 -12.12
N ALA A 84 10.50 5.00 -12.89
CA ALA A 84 10.42 3.65 -12.33
C ALA A 84 11.71 3.27 -11.55
N GLU A 85 12.89 3.60 -12.09
CA GLU A 85 14.16 3.42 -11.38
C GLU A 85 14.23 4.22 -10.07
N CYS A 86 13.69 5.45 -10.05
CA CYS A 86 13.63 6.28 -8.85
C CYS A 86 12.78 5.64 -7.75
N LEU A 87 11.58 5.17 -8.11
CA LEU A 87 10.68 4.52 -7.16
C LEU A 87 11.29 3.22 -6.62
N SER A 88 11.98 2.48 -7.48
CA SER A 88 12.74 1.30 -7.06
C SER A 88 13.81 1.66 -6.02
N LYS A 89 14.57 2.74 -6.25
CA LYS A 89 15.58 3.24 -5.31
C LYS A 89 14.98 3.73 -4.00
N PHE A 90 13.82 4.38 -4.00
CA PHE A 90 13.11 4.71 -2.76
C PHE A 90 12.76 3.46 -1.94
N GLY A 91 12.31 2.39 -2.62
CA GLY A 91 12.10 1.10 -1.97
C GLY A 91 13.39 0.50 -1.39
N ASP A 92 14.53 0.64 -2.08
CA ASP A 92 15.82 0.18 -1.56
C ASP A 92 16.22 0.94 -0.28
N PHE A 93 16.08 2.28 -0.25
CA PHE A 93 16.39 3.07 0.95
C PHE A 93 15.51 2.69 2.14
N ILE A 94 14.22 2.48 1.91
CA ILE A 94 13.31 2.03 2.97
C ILE A 94 13.75 0.66 3.50
N ASN A 95 14.10 -0.29 2.62
CA ASN A 95 14.58 -1.60 3.06
C ASN A 95 15.87 -1.51 3.89
N GLN A 96 16.82 -0.65 3.52
CA GLN A 96 18.04 -0.44 4.31
C GLN A 96 17.75 0.11 5.72
N ILE A 97 16.76 1.00 5.86
CA ILE A 97 16.33 1.49 7.18
C ILE A 97 15.72 0.32 7.98
N GLU A 98 14.94 -0.55 7.33
CA GLU A 98 14.34 -1.70 7.99
C GLU A 98 15.34 -2.77 8.39
N ASP A 99 16.39 -3.02 7.61
CA ASP A 99 17.45 -3.95 7.97
C ASP A 99 18.16 -3.51 9.26
N HIS A 100 18.41 -2.21 9.42
CA HIS A 100 18.95 -1.67 10.67
C HIS A 100 17.95 -1.77 11.83
N ARG A 101 16.67 -1.47 11.60
CA ARG A 101 15.63 -1.56 12.63
C ARG A 101 15.44 -2.98 13.14
N GLU A 102 15.47 -3.97 12.23
CA GLU A 102 15.37 -5.39 12.55
C GLU A 102 16.48 -5.82 13.50
N LYS A 103 17.72 -5.41 13.23
CA LYS A 103 18.86 -5.68 14.11
C LYS A 103 18.67 -5.14 15.52
N ILE A 104 18.21 -3.89 15.66
CA ILE A 104 17.94 -3.30 16.99
C ILE A 104 16.84 -4.04 17.73
N VAL A 105 15.81 -4.46 17.02
CA VAL A 105 14.71 -5.24 17.59
C VAL A 105 15.20 -6.59 18.11
N GLU A 106 16.03 -7.29 17.34
CA GLU A 106 16.67 -8.55 17.75
C GLU A 106 17.59 -8.34 18.96
N ASP A 107 18.44 -7.32 18.91
CA ASP A 107 19.36 -6.97 20.01
C ASP A 107 18.60 -6.60 21.29
N SER A 108 17.40 -6.01 21.18
CA SER A 108 16.58 -5.63 22.33
C SER A 108 16.06 -6.83 23.13
N GLU A 109 15.82 -7.97 22.47
CA GLU A 109 15.37 -9.18 23.19
C GLU A 109 16.49 -9.75 24.07
N SER A 110 17.72 -9.79 23.55
CA SER A 110 18.88 -10.38 24.22
C SER A 110 19.60 -9.42 25.18
N HIS A 111 19.67 -8.12 24.87
CA HIS A 111 20.44 -7.13 25.65
C HIS A 111 19.59 -6.24 26.55
N LEU A 112 18.25 -6.25 26.43
CA LEU A 112 17.36 -5.54 27.35
C LEU A 112 16.40 -6.49 28.08
N LEU A 113 15.57 -7.23 27.36
CA LEU A 113 14.52 -8.03 28.00
C LEU A 113 15.08 -9.14 28.88
N GLU A 114 16.06 -9.91 28.38
CA GLU A 114 16.63 -11.02 29.13
C GLU A 114 17.39 -10.56 30.39
N PRO A 115 18.27 -9.52 30.35
CA PRO A 115 18.90 -8.97 31.54
C PRO A 115 17.91 -8.44 32.58
N LEU A 116 16.87 -7.70 32.16
CA LEU A 116 15.83 -7.20 33.08
C LEU A 116 15.07 -8.34 33.76
N LYS A 117 14.67 -9.34 32.96
CA LYS A 117 13.98 -10.54 33.47
C LYS A 117 14.87 -11.31 34.44
N ARG A 118 16.14 -11.52 34.08
CA ARG A 118 17.11 -12.21 34.92
C ARG A 118 17.30 -11.49 36.24
N PHE A 119 17.53 -10.18 36.22
CA PHE A 119 17.67 -9.36 37.42
C PHE A 119 16.42 -9.45 38.30
N ARG A 120 15.23 -9.34 37.70
CA ARG A 120 13.97 -9.45 38.43
C ARG A 120 13.79 -10.81 39.10
N VAL A 121 14.01 -11.91 38.37
CA VAL A 121 13.70 -13.26 38.86
C VAL A 121 14.82 -13.82 39.73
N GLU A 122 16.06 -13.76 39.25
CA GLU A 122 17.21 -14.42 39.88
C GLU A 122 17.88 -13.57 40.96
N ALA A 123 17.78 -12.23 40.89
CA ALA A 123 18.28 -11.36 41.95
C ALA A 123 17.16 -11.01 42.93
N ILE A 124 16.15 -10.24 42.52
CA ILE A 124 15.10 -9.77 43.44
C ILE A 124 14.20 -10.93 43.91
N GLY A 125 13.72 -11.75 42.98
CA GLY A 125 12.84 -12.88 43.28
C GLY A 125 13.49 -13.90 44.23
N LYS A 126 14.77 -14.22 44.04
CA LYS A 126 15.52 -15.09 44.95
C LYS A 126 15.55 -14.53 46.38
N VAL A 127 15.81 -13.24 46.55
CA VAL A 127 15.84 -12.60 47.89
C VAL A 127 14.46 -12.66 48.55
N LEU A 128 13.40 -12.28 47.82
CA LEU A 128 12.04 -12.22 48.34
C LEU A 128 11.41 -13.60 48.62
N HIS A 129 11.91 -14.66 47.98
CA HIS A 129 11.33 -16.00 48.09
C HIS A 129 12.24 -16.98 48.82
N ASP A 130 13.43 -17.24 48.30
CA ASP A 130 14.30 -18.30 48.82
C ASP A 130 15.03 -17.86 50.09
N ASP A 131 15.66 -16.68 50.05
CA ASP A 131 16.43 -16.18 51.18
C ASP A 131 15.51 -15.78 52.34
N LYS A 132 14.37 -15.12 52.04
CA LYS A 132 13.31 -14.83 53.03
C LYS A 132 12.79 -16.10 53.70
N LYS A 133 12.44 -17.12 52.93
CA LYS A 133 11.95 -18.40 53.48
C LYS A 133 12.99 -19.08 54.37
N LYS A 134 14.27 -19.01 54.00
CA LYS A 134 15.37 -19.53 54.82
C LYS A 134 15.47 -18.77 56.15
N TYR A 135 15.42 -17.44 56.10
CA TYR A 135 15.40 -16.57 57.28
C TYR A 135 14.22 -16.87 58.21
N GLU A 136 13.00 -16.90 57.68
CA GLU A 136 11.79 -17.21 58.45
C GLU A 136 11.86 -18.60 59.09
N LYS A 137 12.40 -19.60 58.38
CA LYS A 137 12.57 -20.95 58.90
C LYS A 137 13.51 -20.99 60.10
N GLU A 138 14.67 -20.35 60.02
CA GLU A 138 15.63 -20.32 61.14
C GLU A 138 15.10 -19.43 62.29
N SER A 139 14.39 -18.35 61.99
CA SER A 139 13.69 -17.53 62.98
C SER A 139 12.67 -18.36 63.77
N ASN A 140 11.82 -19.12 63.09
CA ASN A 140 10.81 -19.97 63.74
C ASN A 140 11.43 -21.10 64.57
N LYS A 141 12.51 -21.73 64.08
CA LYS A 141 13.24 -22.75 64.83
C LYS A 141 13.85 -22.20 66.12
N PHE A 142 14.46 -21.02 66.05
CA PHE A 142 15.07 -20.38 67.21
C PHE A 142 14.02 -20.07 68.28
N TYR A 143 12.92 -19.39 67.93
CA TYR A 143 11.88 -19.06 68.91
C TYR A 143 11.19 -20.30 69.48
N ALA A 144 10.92 -21.33 68.67
CA ALA A 144 10.39 -22.59 69.17
C ALA A 144 11.37 -23.30 70.13
N SER A 145 12.68 -23.21 69.86
CA SER A 145 13.71 -23.75 70.75
C SER A 145 13.83 -22.96 72.05
N LEU A 146 13.74 -21.63 71.97
CA LEU A 146 13.75 -20.72 73.12
C LEU A 146 12.56 -20.98 74.03
N GLU A 147 11.36 -21.08 73.47
CA GLU A 147 10.15 -21.39 74.25
C GLU A 147 10.30 -22.73 74.98
N LYS A 148 10.71 -23.80 74.27
CA LYS A 148 10.95 -25.11 74.90
C LYS A 148 11.99 -25.05 76.02
N HIS A 149 13.07 -24.32 75.80
CA HIS A 149 14.14 -24.13 76.77
C HIS A 149 13.62 -23.44 78.05
N LEU A 150 12.83 -22.37 77.90
CA LEU A 150 12.25 -21.63 79.04
C LEU A 150 11.22 -22.43 79.84
N HIS A 151 10.62 -23.48 79.28
CA HIS A 151 9.67 -24.36 79.97
C HIS A 151 10.33 -25.51 80.76
N LEU A 152 11.66 -25.59 80.77
CA LEU A 152 12.37 -26.63 81.53
C LEU A 152 12.19 -26.45 83.06
N SER A 153 11.80 -27.53 83.75
CA SER A 153 11.53 -27.49 85.18
C SER A 153 12.80 -27.49 86.03
N THR A 154 12.97 -26.48 86.87
CA THR A 154 14.06 -26.37 87.85
C THR A 154 13.88 -27.30 89.06
N ALA A 155 12.67 -27.83 89.28
CA ALA A 155 12.34 -28.67 90.43
C ALA A 155 13.04 -30.04 90.42
N ARG A 156 13.50 -30.50 89.24
CA ARG A 156 14.05 -31.86 89.06
C ARG A 156 15.58 -31.96 89.25
N LYS A 157 16.27 -30.89 89.65
CA LYS A 157 17.76 -30.83 89.71
C LYS A 157 18.42 -31.35 88.41
N ASN A 158 17.86 -31.00 87.25
CA ASN A 158 18.40 -31.40 85.95
C ASN A 158 19.70 -30.64 85.64
N ASP A 159 20.62 -31.27 84.91
CA ASP A 159 21.74 -30.57 84.26
C ASP A 159 21.22 -29.92 82.97
N PHE A 160 21.28 -28.59 82.90
CA PHE A 160 20.76 -27.82 81.76
C PHE A 160 21.79 -27.58 80.65
N LYS A 161 23.07 -27.96 80.85
CA LYS A 161 24.16 -27.65 79.92
C LYS A 161 23.90 -28.06 78.47
N GLU A 162 23.26 -29.22 78.25
CA GLU A 162 22.94 -29.69 76.90
C GLU A 162 21.84 -28.82 76.25
N ALA A 163 20.81 -28.45 77.03
CA ALA A 163 19.74 -27.58 76.56
C ALA A 163 20.23 -26.14 76.31
N ASP A 164 21.15 -25.64 77.16
CA ASP A 164 21.83 -24.35 76.98
C ASP A 164 22.65 -24.38 75.68
N ALA A 165 23.49 -25.39 75.49
CA ALA A 165 24.33 -25.54 74.30
C ALA A 165 23.50 -25.67 73.01
N GLN A 166 22.36 -26.36 73.07
CA GLN A 166 21.44 -26.47 71.95
C GLN A 166 20.79 -25.13 71.60
N LEU A 167 20.33 -24.36 72.60
CA LEU A 167 19.74 -23.04 72.39
C LEU A 167 20.77 -22.06 71.80
N ASP A 168 21.98 -22.04 72.36
CA ASP A 168 23.09 -21.22 71.87
C ASP A 168 23.42 -21.53 70.41
N MET A 169 23.40 -22.80 70.02
CA MET A 169 23.59 -23.21 68.63
C MET A 169 22.46 -22.70 67.72
N GLN A 170 21.20 -22.80 68.16
CA GLN A 170 20.07 -22.27 67.38
C GLN A 170 20.12 -20.75 67.27
N GLN A 171 20.53 -20.04 68.33
CA GLN A 171 20.69 -18.60 68.31
C GLN A 171 21.76 -18.17 67.30
N ARG A 172 22.93 -18.83 67.30
CA ARG A 172 23.98 -18.57 66.30
C ARG A 172 23.50 -18.80 64.87
N ASN A 173 22.75 -19.87 64.63
CA ASN A 173 22.19 -20.16 63.31
C ASN A 173 21.20 -19.09 62.85
N PHE A 174 20.31 -18.66 63.75
CA PHE A 174 19.38 -17.57 63.49
C PHE A 174 20.10 -16.25 63.18
N CYS A 175 21.02 -15.82 64.06
CA CYS A 175 21.77 -14.57 63.86
C CYS A 175 22.55 -14.58 62.54
N LYS A 176 23.22 -15.70 62.21
CA LYS A 176 23.91 -15.85 60.92
C LYS A 176 22.94 -15.71 59.75
N CYS A 177 21.81 -16.40 59.80
CA CYS A 177 20.83 -16.33 58.71
C CYS A 177 20.19 -14.93 58.58
N SER A 178 20.01 -14.21 59.69
CA SER A 178 19.54 -12.82 59.68
C SER A 178 20.54 -11.90 59.00
N LEU A 179 21.83 -12.02 59.33
CA LEU A 179 22.90 -11.25 58.69
C LEU A 179 23.01 -11.56 57.19
N ASP A 180 22.96 -12.84 56.82
CA ASP A 180 22.97 -13.28 55.42
C ASP A 180 21.79 -12.66 54.65
N TYR A 181 20.59 -12.64 55.25
CA TYR A 181 19.39 -12.10 54.61
C TYR A 181 19.45 -10.57 54.42
N VAL A 182 19.86 -9.83 55.46
CA VAL A 182 20.05 -8.37 55.35
C VAL A 182 21.14 -8.03 54.33
N THR A 183 22.23 -8.79 54.30
CA THR A 183 23.28 -8.63 53.28
C THR A 183 22.72 -8.83 51.87
N ALA A 184 21.86 -9.83 51.67
CA ALA A 184 21.24 -10.11 50.37
C ALA A 184 20.31 -8.96 49.93
N ILE A 185 19.50 -8.42 50.85
CA ILE A 185 18.65 -7.25 50.60
C ILE A 185 19.49 -6.03 50.21
N GLN A 186 20.52 -5.69 51.00
CA GLN A 186 21.39 -4.56 50.70
C GLN A 186 22.11 -4.74 49.37
N SER A 187 22.62 -5.94 49.10
CA SER A 187 23.31 -6.26 47.84
C SER A 187 22.41 -6.05 46.62
N VAL A 188 21.17 -6.55 46.64
CA VAL A 188 20.26 -6.36 45.50
C VAL A 188 19.83 -4.90 45.34
N GLN A 189 19.69 -4.15 46.43
CA GLN A 189 19.41 -2.71 46.39
C GLN A 189 20.56 -1.91 45.77
N GLU A 190 21.82 -2.23 46.09
CA GLU A 190 22.98 -1.60 45.44
C GLU A 190 23.08 -2.01 43.97
N ARG A 191 22.87 -3.29 43.64
CA ARG A 191 22.86 -3.78 42.25
C ARG A 191 21.82 -3.09 41.38
N MET A 192 20.65 -2.79 41.95
CA MET A 192 19.60 -2.05 41.25
C MET A 192 20.04 -0.63 40.85
N LYS A 193 20.96 0.01 41.59
CA LYS A 193 21.44 1.35 41.24
C LYS A 193 22.33 1.36 40.00
N PHE A 194 23.01 0.26 39.69
CA PHE A 194 23.94 0.19 38.56
C PHE A 194 23.48 -0.76 37.43
N GLU A 195 23.17 -2.04 37.70
CA GLU A 195 22.85 -3.03 36.64
C GLU A 195 21.60 -2.64 35.86
N PHE A 196 20.58 -2.18 36.58
CA PHE A 196 19.32 -1.75 35.97
C PHE A 196 19.50 -0.48 35.13
N VAL A 197 20.27 0.50 35.64
CA VAL A 197 20.55 1.76 34.94
C VAL A 197 21.41 1.53 33.70
N GLU A 198 22.42 0.67 33.80
CA GLU A 198 23.31 0.29 32.69
C GLU A 198 22.53 -0.41 31.57
N THR A 199 21.64 -1.36 31.93
CA THR A 199 20.80 -2.07 30.96
C THR A 199 19.90 -1.09 30.19
N LEU A 200 19.23 -0.17 30.89
CA LEU A 200 18.36 0.82 30.25
C LEU A 200 19.14 1.84 29.42
N SER A 201 20.30 2.26 29.90
CA SER A 201 21.17 3.21 29.19
C SER A 201 21.68 2.63 27.87
N THR A 202 22.07 1.35 27.89
CA THR A 202 22.51 0.62 26.69
C THR A 202 21.39 0.54 25.66
N PHE A 203 20.17 0.21 26.09
CA PHE A 203 19.01 0.20 25.19
C PHE A 203 18.73 1.58 24.58
N LEU A 204 18.72 2.64 25.39
CA LEU A 204 18.50 4.00 24.90
C LEU A 204 19.58 4.39 23.88
N TYR A 205 20.83 4.05 24.15
CA TYR A 205 21.95 4.31 23.24
C TYR A 205 21.81 3.57 21.90
N SER A 206 21.30 2.33 21.89
CA SER A 206 21.01 1.60 20.66
C SER A 206 19.96 2.32 19.79
N TRP A 207 18.90 2.87 20.41
CA TRP A 207 17.91 3.70 19.70
C TRP A 207 18.50 5.02 19.20
N LEU A 208 19.30 5.70 20.01
CA LEU A 208 19.97 6.92 19.55
C LEU A 208 20.88 6.64 18.36
N THR A 209 21.61 5.53 18.39
CA THR A 209 22.49 5.10 17.29
C THR A 209 21.68 4.83 16.01
N PHE A 210 20.51 4.19 16.12
CA PHE A 210 19.58 4.00 15.01
C PHE A 210 19.21 5.33 14.33
N TYR A 211 18.74 6.29 15.12
CA TYR A 211 18.29 7.59 14.61
C TYR A 211 19.46 8.46 14.12
N HIS A 212 20.65 8.25 14.69
CA HIS A 212 21.89 8.95 14.31
C HIS A 212 22.65 8.31 13.14
N GLY A 213 22.10 7.30 12.46
CA GLY A 213 22.62 6.75 11.21
C GLY A 213 22.71 7.80 10.09
N LYS A 214 23.64 8.75 10.20
CA LYS A 214 23.84 9.90 9.31
C LYS A 214 24.20 9.48 7.90
N GLN A 215 24.90 8.36 7.75
CA GLN A 215 25.47 7.94 6.48
C GLN A 215 24.39 7.54 5.47
N SER A 216 23.38 6.79 5.91
CA SER A 216 22.23 6.45 5.04
C SER A 216 21.36 7.68 4.73
N TYR A 217 21.24 8.64 5.66
CA TYR A 217 20.50 9.88 5.44
C TYR A 217 21.14 10.81 4.41
N GLU A 218 22.46 11.04 4.48
CA GLU A 218 23.16 11.95 3.57
C GLU A 218 23.19 11.41 2.13
N GLU A 219 23.47 10.11 1.96
CA GLU A 219 23.44 9.44 0.64
C GLU A 219 22.03 9.48 0.02
N THR A 220 20.99 9.20 0.82
CA THR A 220 19.60 9.28 0.36
C THR A 220 19.20 10.70 -0.04
N LYS A 221 19.64 11.69 0.75
CA LYS A 221 19.35 13.12 0.52
C LYS A 221 19.97 13.59 -0.79
N GLU A 222 21.24 13.32 -1.03
CA GLU A 222 21.92 13.75 -2.25
C GLU A 222 21.29 13.13 -3.50
N TYR A 223 21.00 11.82 -3.46
CA TYR A 223 20.31 11.14 -4.56
C TYR A 223 18.92 11.73 -4.83
N TYR A 224 18.14 12.00 -3.77
CA TYR A 224 16.83 12.66 -3.89
C TYR A 224 16.92 14.05 -4.56
N PHE A 225 17.90 14.87 -4.16
CA PHE A 225 18.08 16.20 -4.75
C PHE A 225 18.41 16.12 -6.24
N GLN A 226 19.34 15.24 -6.62
CA GLN A 226 19.71 15.03 -8.02
C GLN A 226 18.52 14.53 -8.86
N LEU A 227 17.68 13.64 -8.30
CA LEU A 227 16.48 13.15 -8.97
C LEU A 227 15.43 14.25 -9.16
N LYS A 228 15.14 15.00 -8.10
CA LYS A 228 14.17 16.09 -8.13
C LYS A 228 14.55 17.14 -9.16
N GLU A 229 15.82 17.52 -9.22
CA GLU A 229 16.33 18.46 -10.21
C GLU A 229 16.16 17.93 -11.63
N LYS A 230 16.57 16.68 -11.90
CA LYS A 230 16.42 16.05 -13.22
C LYS A 230 14.96 15.97 -13.68
N MET A 231 14.03 15.61 -12.81
CA MET A 231 12.60 15.55 -13.16
C MET A 231 11.99 16.93 -13.40
N LEU A 232 12.34 17.93 -12.59
CA LEU A 232 11.85 19.30 -12.73
C LEU A 232 12.32 19.92 -14.05
N VAL A 233 13.60 19.73 -14.40
CA VAL A 233 14.18 20.21 -15.66
C VAL A 233 13.49 19.56 -16.88
N ASN A 234 13.23 18.25 -16.83
CA ASN A 234 12.56 17.55 -17.93
C ASN A 234 11.09 18.00 -18.08
N HIS A 235 10.39 18.22 -16.96
CA HIS A 235 9.02 18.71 -16.99
C HIS A 235 8.92 20.13 -17.60
N LEU A 236 9.83 21.04 -17.20
CA LEU A 236 9.91 22.39 -17.76
C LEU A 236 10.24 22.40 -19.26
N LYS A 237 11.18 21.57 -19.72
CA LYS A 237 11.48 21.44 -21.16
C LYS A 237 10.26 20.96 -21.93
N ASN A 238 9.61 19.88 -21.50
CA ASN A 238 8.50 19.28 -22.22
C ASN A 238 7.25 20.19 -22.24
N ALA A 239 6.97 20.91 -21.15
CA ALA A 239 5.85 21.85 -21.08
C ALA A 239 6.02 23.07 -22.02
N VAL A 240 7.25 23.60 -22.14
CA VAL A 240 7.54 24.77 -22.98
C VAL A 240 7.53 24.42 -24.48
N PHE A 241 8.04 23.26 -24.88
CA PHE A 241 8.11 22.88 -26.30
C PHE A 241 6.79 22.33 -26.89
N GLN A 242 5.93 21.70 -26.07
CA GLN A 242 4.64 21.19 -26.56
C GLN A 242 3.54 22.25 -26.65
N SER A 243 3.57 23.28 -25.80
CA SER A 243 2.52 24.32 -25.81
C SER A 243 2.61 25.25 -27.03
N GLY A 244 3.80 25.44 -27.60
CA GLY A 244 4.04 26.38 -28.71
C GLY A 244 3.91 25.83 -30.13
N SER A 245 3.88 24.50 -30.33
CA SER A 245 3.99 23.90 -31.68
C SER A 245 2.70 23.22 -32.20
N GLY A 246 1.79 22.85 -31.29
CA GLY A 246 0.62 22.01 -31.62
C GLY A 246 -0.62 22.74 -32.14
N LYS A 247 -0.72 24.08 -31.99
CA LYS A 247 -1.92 24.84 -32.41
C LYS A 247 -1.78 25.46 -33.81
N ASP A 248 -0.64 26.06 -34.12
CA ASP A 248 -0.50 26.82 -35.38
C ASP A 248 -0.24 25.94 -36.62
N SER A 249 0.13 24.67 -36.43
CA SER A 249 0.40 23.73 -37.52
C SER A 249 -0.83 22.96 -38.00
N ALA A 250 -1.95 23.01 -37.27
CA ALA A 250 -3.17 22.29 -37.62
C ALA A 250 -4.09 23.06 -38.59
N GLU A 251 -4.03 24.40 -38.60
CA GLU A 251 -4.91 25.23 -39.44
C GLU A 251 -4.36 25.52 -40.84
N ASN A 252 -3.07 25.31 -41.09
CA ASN A 252 -2.45 25.50 -42.42
C ASN A 252 -2.01 24.16 -43.02
N THR A 253 -2.97 23.30 -43.35
CA THR A 253 -2.70 22.16 -44.24
C THR A 253 -2.93 22.58 -45.69
N ALA A 254 -1.84 22.65 -46.46
CA ALA A 254 -1.85 22.76 -47.91
C ALA A 254 -2.78 21.70 -48.56
N PRO A 255 -3.27 21.91 -49.79
CA PRO A 255 -4.19 20.98 -50.44
C PRO A 255 -3.57 19.58 -50.48
N ARG A 256 -4.12 18.66 -49.67
CA ARG A 256 -3.70 17.26 -49.68
C ARG A 256 -3.90 16.72 -51.10
N ALA A 257 -2.88 16.01 -51.62
CA ALA A 257 -3.02 15.21 -52.83
C ALA A 257 -4.31 14.36 -52.73
N PRO A 258 -5.05 14.16 -53.84
CA PRO A 258 -6.30 13.41 -53.81
C PRO A 258 -6.06 12.03 -53.21
N SER A 259 -6.56 11.83 -51.99
CA SER A 259 -6.47 10.56 -51.26
C SER A 259 -7.18 9.49 -52.08
N SER A 260 -6.53 8.35 -52.34
CA SER A 260 -7.17 7.20 -52.98
C SER A 260 -8.26 6.55 -52.11
N ILE A 261 -8.41 7.03 -50.87
CA ILE A 261 -9.41 6.58 -49.89
C ILE A 261 -10.36 7.72 -49.54
N LYS A 262 -11.67 7.51 -49.73
CA LYS A 262 -12.74 8.36 -49.17
C LYS A 262 -13.33 7.67 -47.94
N GLN A 263 -13.43 8.40 -46.84
CA GLN A 263 -14.04 7.91 -45.61
C GLN A 263 -14.94 8.96 -44.98
N GLY A 264 -15.93 8.52 -44.19
CA GLY A 264 -16.84 9.42 -43.50
C GLY A 264 -18.11 8.73 -43.02
N TYR A 265 -18.90 9.47 -42.23
CA TYR A 265 -20.20 8.97 -41.78
C TYR A 265 -21.25 9.12 -42.87
N VAL A 266 -22.02 8.07 -43.10
CA VAL A 266 -23.11 8.02 -44.09
C VAL A 266 -24.29 7.28 -43.46
N PHE A 267 -25.51 7.69 -43.77
CA PHE A 267 -26.72 6.97 -43.36
C PHE A 267 -27.17 6.03 -44.47
N VAL A 268 -27.58 4.81 -44.11
CA VAL A 268 -28.01 3.79 -45.06
C VAL A 268 -29.47 3.46 -44.82
N GLN A 269 -30.26 3.45 -45.89
CA GLN A 269 -31.66 3.07 -45.84
C GLN A 269 -31.80 1.56 -45.65
N GLU A 270 -32.53 1.14 -44.62
CA GLU A 270 -32.83 -0.27 -44.44
C GLU A 270 -33.99 -0.71 -45.34
N LYS A 271 -33.84 -1.88 -45.98
CA LYS A 271 -34.92 -2.50 -46.74
C LYS A 271 -35.76 -3.40 -45.86
N SER A 272 -37.08 -3.20 -45.90
CA SER A 272 -38.04 -4.08 -45.23
C SER A 272 -38.02 -5.49 -45.85
N LYS A 273 -38.12 -6.52 -45.00
CA LYS A 273 -38.15 -7.95 -45.40
C LYS A 273 -39.55 -8.44 -45.77
N ILE A 274 -40.54 -7.56 -45.91
CA ILE A 274 -41.93 -7.93 -46.21
C ILE A 274 -42.08 -8.25 -47.73
N PRO A 275 -42.78 -9.33 -48.12
CA PRO A 275 -43.01 -9.68 -49.52
C PRO A 275 -43.67 -8.57 -50.35
N LYS A 276 -43.37 -8.53 -51.65
CA LYS A 276 -43.74 -7.47 -52.61
C LYS A 276 -45.26 -7.28 -52.87
N THR A 277 -46.14 -7.91 -52.10
CA THR A 277 -47.60 -7.94 -52.34
C THR A 277 -48.41 -6.95 -51.51
N ILE A 278 -47.77 -6.13 -50.65
CA ILE A 278 -48.43 -5.10 -49.83
C ILE A 278 -47.75 -3.75 -50.11
N GLY A 279 -48.55 -2.71 -50.36
CA GLY A 279 -48.13 -1.36 -50.79
C GLY A 279 -46.88 -0.85 -50.08
N ARG A 280 -45.84 -0.53 -50.87
CA ARG A 280 -44.45 -0.39 -50.43
C ARG A 280 -44.11 0.99 -49.86
N ASP A 281 -45.06 1.92 -49.82
CA ASP A 281 -44.73 3.35 -49.76
C ASP A 281 -44.74 3.94 -48.34
N VAL A 282 -44.96 3.14 -47.28
CA VAL A 282 -45.11 3.67 -45.91
C VAL A 282 -44.25 2.97 -44.84
N LEU A 283 -43.51 1.89 -45.12
CA LEU A 283 -43.07 0.97 -44.04
C LEU A 283 -41.57 0.66 -43.88
N SER A 284 -40.64 1.37 -44.52
CA SER A 284 -39.22 1.31 -44.10
C SER A 284 -38.53 2.66 -44.16
N ASN A 285 -38.83 3.50 -43.16
CA ASN A 285 -38.21 4.81 -42.98
C ASN A 285 -36.98 4.77 -42.04
N ARG A 286 -36.43 3.58 -41.78
CA ARG A 286 -35.30 3.41 -40.85
C ARG A 286 -33.98 3.63 -41.58
N TRP A 287 -33.23 4.63 -41.10
CA TRP A 287 -31.89 4.97 -41.58
C TRP A 287 -30.88 4.67 -40.48
N THR A 288 -29.87 3.89 -40.80
CA THR A 288 -28.84 3.48 -39.84
C THR A 288 -27.52 4.14 -40.19
N LYS A 289 -26.83 4.67 -39.17
CA LYS A 289 -25.55 5.37 -39.35
C LYS A 289 -24.39 4.38 -39.47
N TYR A 290 -23.57 4.56 -40.49
CA TYR A 290 -22.34 3.80 -40.71
C TYR A 290 -21.15 4.74 -40.84
N TYR A 291 -19.97 4.26 -40.44
CA TYR A 291 -18.71 4.84 -40.90
C TYR A 291 -18.26 4.05 -42.13
N CYS A 292 -18.23 4.71 -43.27
CA CYS A 292 -17.93 4.09 -44.55
C CYS A 292 -16.51 4.43 -44.98
N VAL A 293 -15.84 3.46 -45.62
CA VAL A 293 -14.51 3.60 -46.22
C VAL A 293 -14.56 3.04 -47.62
N TYR A 294 -14.16 3.84 -48.61
CA TYR A 294 -14.05 3.45 -50.00
C TYR A 294 -12.61 3.62 -50.48
N GLN A 295 -12.07 2.58 -51.11
CA GLN A 295 -10.74 2.59 -51.72
C GLN A 295 -10.87 2.55 -53.25
N LYS A 296 -10.42 3.62 -53.93
CA LYS A 296 -10.60 3.82 -55.38
C LYS A 296 -9.89 2.77 -56.23
N GLU A 297 -8.67 2.40 -55.86
CA GLU A 297 -7.83 1.42 -56.58
C GLU A 297 -8.45 0.02 -56.63
N THR A 298 -8.97 -0.45 -55.50
CA THR A 298 -9.56 -1.80 -55.37
C THR A 298 -11.07 -1.80 -55.65
N ARG A 299 -11.69 -0.61 -55.65
CA ARG A 299 -13.14 -0.38 -55.67
C ARG A 299 -13.88 -1.05 -54.52
N ILE A 300 -13.22 -1.31 -53.39
CA ILE A 300 -13.86 -1.91 -52.21
C ILE A 300 -14.54 -0.81 -51.39
N PHE A 301 -15.82 -1.01 -51.06
CA PHE A 301 -16.61 -0.18 -50.17
C PHE A 301 -16.93 -0.97 -48.90
N THR A 302 -16.49 -0.46 -47.76
CA THR A 302 -16.66 -1.06 -46.43
C THR A 302 -17.55 -0.19 -45.56
N MET A 303 -18.52 -0.81 -44.89
CA MET A 303 -19.48 -0.16 -44.01
C MET A 303 -19.33 -0.71 -42.60
N ILE A 304 -19.00 0.15 -41.64
CA ILE A 304 -18.84 -0.22 -40.23
C ILE A 304 -20.05 0.34 -39.45
N PRO A 305 -20.88 -0.51 -38.81
CA PRO A 305 -22.07 -0.04 -38.12
C PRO A 305 -21.72 0.82 -36.91
N VAL A 306 -22.44 1.93 -36.74
CA VAL A 306 -22.27 2.84 -35.58
C VAL A 306 -23.49 2.69 -34.67
N ASN A 307 -23.51 1.64 -33.85
CA ASN A 307 -24.49 1.45 -32.77
C ASN A 307 -23.96 1.99 -31.43
N SER A 308 -24.78 1.99 -30.38
CA SER A 308 -24.39 2.51 -29.05
C SER A 308 -23.24 1.73 -28.42
N THR A 309 -23.11 0.44 -28.71
CA THR A 309 -22.02 -0.44 -28.25
C THR A 309 -20.72 -0.30 -29.06
N ALA A 310 -20.78 0.11 -30.33
CA ALA A 310 -19.61 0.38 -31.18
C ALA A 310 -18.85 1.65 -30.78
N LYS A 311 -19.44 2.53 -29.96
CA LYS A 311 -18.70 3.65 -29.34
C LYS A 311 -17.70 3.18 -28.28
N THR A 312 -17.89 1.99 -27.72
CA THR A 312 -17.07 1.45 -26.62
C THR A 312 -16.15 0.29 -27.05
N ASP A 313 -16.45 -0.42 -28.14
CA ASP A 313 -15.59 -1.50 -28.68
C ASP A 313 -15.48 -1.46 -30.22
N MET A 314 -14.39 -0.87 -30.70
CA MET A 314 -14.10 -0.77 -32.14
C MET A 314 -13.71 -2.13 -32.77
N LYS A 315 -13.22 -3.10 -31.97
CA LYS A 315 -12.89 -4.44 -32.49
C LYS A 315 -14.16 -5.22 -32.80
N GLY A 316 -15.14 -5.18 -31.91
CA GLY A 316 -16.47 -5.75 -32.15
C GLY A 316 -17.17 -5.10 -33.35
N ALA A 317 -17.05 -3.78 -33.51
CA ALA A 317 -17.61 -3.05 -34.65
C ALA A 317 -16.99 -3.43 -36.00
N LEU A 318 -15.66 -3.61 -36.07
CA LEU A 318 -14.98 -4.10 -37.28
C LEU A 318 -15.43 -5.51 -37.66
N GLY A 319 -15.66 -6.39 -36.68
CA GLY A 319 -16.15 -7.76 -36.92
C GLY A 319 -17.56 -7.82 -37.54
N GLN A 320 -18.35 -6.76 -37.40
CA GLN A 320 -19.70 -6.62 -38.01
C GLN A 320 -19.69 -5.80 -39.30
N SER A 321 -18.51 -5.42 -39.80
CA SER A 321 -18.41 -4.61 -41.01
C SER A 321 -18.84 -5.40 -42.25
N VAL A 322 -19.43 -4.70 -43.21
CA VAL A 322 -19.86 -5.27 -44.49
C VAL A 322 -19.02 -4.63 -45.58
N SER A 323 -18.28 -5.44 -46.34
CA SER A 323 -17.44 -5.00 -47.46
C SER A 323 -17.93 -5.60 -48.77
N PHE A 324 -17.90 -4.83 -49.85
CA PHE A 324 -18.25 -5.29 -51.19
C PHE A 324 -17.51 -4.50 -52.26
N LYS A 325 -17.39 -5.07 -53.47
CA LYS A 325 -16.80 -4.39 -54.62
C LYS A 325 -17.85 -3.54 -55.33
N LEU A 326 -17.60 -2.24 -55.43
CA LEU A 326 -18.46 -1.25 -56.06
C LEU A 326 -18.56 -1.50 -57.57
N LYS A 327 -19.79 -1.57 -58.08
CA LYS A 327 -20.10 -1.64 -59.51
C LYS A 327 -20.39 -0.26 -60.08
N SER A 328 -21.30 0.49 -59.46
CA SER A 328 -21.62 1.87 -59.86
C SER A 328 -22.12 2.69 -58.67
N CYS A 329 -21.93 4.00 -58.75
CA CYS A 329 -22.52 4.99 -57.85
C CYS A 329 -23.34 5.97 -58.69
N THR A 330 -24.56 6.29 -58.28
CA THR A 330 -25.42 7.23 -59.01
C THR A 330 -26.11 8.16 -58.03
N ARG A 331 -26.14 9.46 -58.32
CA ARG A 331 -26.95 10.39 -57.53
C ARG A 331 -28.41 9.97 -57.64
N ARG A 332 -29.13 9.98 -56.52
CA ARG A 332 -30.57 9.75 -56.51
C ARG A 332 -31.32 11.04 -56.83
N ASP A 333 -32.34 10.95 -57.68
CA ASP A 333 -33.21 12.08 -58.01
C ASP A 333 -33.97 12.55 -56.76
N SER A 334 -34.07 13.86 -56.57
CA SER A 334 -34.72 14.46 -55.39
C SER A 334 -36.23 14.20 -55.39
N ASP A 335 -36.83 14.00 -56.56
CA ASP A 335 -38.25 13.66 -56.68
C ASP A 335 -38.54 12.18 -56.40
N SER A 336 -37.50 11.34 -56.35
CA SER A 336 -37.61 9.89 -56.12
C SER A 336 -37.51 9.48 -54.63
N ILE A 337 -37.14 10.40 -53.74
CA ILE A 337 -37.00 10.14 -52.30
C ILE A 337 -37.15 11.42 -51.47
N ASP A 338 -37.95 11.37 -50.40
CA ASP A 338 -38.12 12.49 -49.45
C ASP A 338 -36.95 12.59 -48.45
N LYS A 339 -35.71 12.70 -48.98
CA LYS A 339 -34.46 12.91 -48.22
C LYS A 339 -33.44 13.68 -49.05
N ARG A 340 -32.69 14.56 -48.37
CA ARG A 340 -31.61 15.34 -49.00
C ARG A 340 -30.30 14.54 -49.07
N PHE A 341 -29.50 14.83 -50.09
CA PHE A 341 -28.13 14.34 -50.28
C PHE A 341 -27.99 12.83 -50.52
N CYS A 342 -28.99 12.23 -51.14
CA CYS A 342 -29.04 10.78 -51.37
C CYS A 342 -28.32 10.35 -52.66
N PHE A 343 -27.71 9.17 -52.60
CA PHE A 343 -27.09 8.50 -53.72
C PHE A 343 -27.22 6.98 -53.56
N ASP A 344 -27.20 6.28 -54.67
CA ASP A 344 -27.29 4.82 -54.73
C ASP A 344 -25.95 4.21 -55.12
N VAL A 345 -25.61 3.14 -54.42
CA VAL A 345 -24.43 2.32 -54.67
C VAL A 345 -24.88 0.91 -55.05
N SER A 346 -24.38 0.40 -56.17
CA SER A 346 -24.56 -0.99 -56.58
C SER A 346 -23.26 -1.78 -56.37
N ALA A 347 -23.38 -3.03 -55.91
CA ALA A 347 -22.23 -3.93 -55.79
C ALA A 347 -22.18 -4.89 -56.99
N ILE A 348 -21.00 -5.41 -57.33
CA ILE A 348 -20.85 -6.38 -58.43
C ILE A 348 -21.67 -7.65 -58.16
N ASP A 349 -21.61 -8.13 -56.92
CA ASP A 349 -22.22 -9.41 -56.51
C ASP A 349 -23.59 -9.24 -55.84
N ARG A 350 -24.23 -8.06 -55.97
CA ARG A 350 -25.57 -7.82 -55.43
C ARG A 350 -26.51 -7.29 -56.51
N PRO A 351 -27.68 -7.91 -56.71
CA PRO A 351 -28.65 -7.45 -57.71
C PRO A 351 -29.35 -6.15 -57.29
N GLU A 352 -29.33 -5.81 -56.00
CA GLU A 352 -30.02 -4.64 -55.46
C GLU A 352 -29.06 -3.50 -55.12
N SER A 353 -29.46 -2.26 -55.45
CA SER A 353 -28.75 -1.06 -54.99
C SER A 353 -28.98 -0.79 -53.51
N ILE A 354 -27.99 -0.15 -52.88
CA ILE A 354 -27.98 0.32 -51.50
C ILE A 354 -28.11 1.84 -51.53
N THR A 355 -29.10 2.37 -50.82
CA THR A 355 -29.37 3.81 -50.79
C THR A 355 -28.71 4.44 -49.58
N LEU A 356 -27.95 5.49 -49.86
CA LEU A 356 -27.05 6.17 -48.94
C LEU A 356 -27.42 7.66 -48.86
N GLN A 357 -27.23 8.26 -47.70
CA GLN A 357 -27.43 9.69 -47.44
C GLN A 357 -26.16 10.29 -46.84
N ALA A 358 -25.58 11.27 -47.55
CA ALA A 358 -24.42 12.03 -47.09
C ALA A 358 -24.80 13.11 -46.07
N LEU A 359 -23.81 13.70 -45.39
CA LEU A 359 -24.03 14.72 -44.36
C LEU A 359 -24.35 16.10 -44.93
N SER A 360 -23.90 16.38 -46.16
CA SER A 360 -24.09 17.65 -46.86
C SER A 360 -24.01 17.44 -48.37
N GLU A 361 -24.37 18.49 -49.13
CA GLU A 361 -24.23 18.48 -50.59
C GLU A 361 -22.77 18.31 -51.03
N GLU A 362 -21.85 18.97 -50.31
CA GLU A 362 -20.42 18.86 -50.58
C GLU A 362 -19.90 17.45 -50.29
N ASP A 363 -20.31 16.83 -49.18
CA ASP A 363 -19.94 15.45 -48.85
C ASP A 363 -20.52 14.46 -49.88
N ARG A 364 -21.77 14.66 -50.35
CA ARG A 364 -22.37 13.87 -51.45
C ARG A 364 -21.53 13.97 -52.72
N ARG A 365 -21.14 15.19 -53.11
CA ARG A 365 -20.32 15.45 -54.29
C ARG A 365 -18.98 14.73 -54.20
N GLN A 366 -18.33 14.79 -53.04
CA GLN A 366 -17.08 14.07 -52.79
C GLN A 366 -17.24 12.55 -52.81
N TRP A 367 -18.35 12.01 -52.30
CA TRP A 367 -18.64 10.57 -52.41
C TRP A 367 -18.84 10.12 -53.85
N LEU A 368 -19.56 10.91 -54.66
CA LEU A 368 -19.74 10.64 -56.09
C LEU A 368 -18.41 10.73 -56.84
N ASP A 369 -17.64 11.79 -56.64
CA ASP A 369 -16.33 11.98 -57.30
C ASP A 369 -15.34 10.85 -56.95
N ALA A 370 -15.29 10.45 -55.68
CA ALA A 370 -14.45 9.33 -55.25
C ALA A 370 -14.83 8.02 -55.96
N MET A 371 -16.13 7.80 -56.17
CA MET A 371 -16.70 6.56 -56.72
C MET A 371 -17.00 6.61 -58.23
N ASP A 372 -16.50 7.63 -58.94
CA ASP A 372 -16.78 7.90 -60.36
C ASP A 372 -18.30 7.89 -60.67
N GLY A 373 -19.07 8.51 -59.78
CA GLY A 373 -20.52 8.47 -59.77
C GLY A 373 -21.16 9.31 -60.87
N ARG A 374 -22.36 8.91 -61.30
CA ARG A 374 -23.11 9.55 -62.39
C ARG A 374 -24.29 10.35 -61.86
N GLU A 375 -24.66 11.41 -62.57
CA GLU A 375 -25.95 12.08 -62.41
C GLU A 375 -27.08 11.19 -62.99
N PRO A 376 -28.31 11.25 -62.46
CA PRO A 376 -29.43 10.49 -63.00
C PRO A 376 -29.71 10.94 -64.44
N PHE A 377 -29.98 9.98 -65.34
CA PHE A 377 -30.40 10.27 -66.71
C PHE A 377 -31.83 10.84 -66.69
N LEU A 378 -31.99 12.12 -67.03
CA LEU A 378 -33.29 12.71 -67.32
C LEU A 378 -33.67 12.35 -68.77
N GLU A 379 -34.58 11.38 -68.95
CA GLU A 379 -35.30 11.25 -70.22
C GLU A 379 -36.27 12.43 -70.33
N TRP A 380 -35.95 13.39 -71.19
CA TRP A 380 -36.85 14.49 -71.54
C TRP A 380 -37.94 13.90 -72.46
N THR A 381 -39.07 13.47 -71.89
CA THR A 381 -40.26 13.14 -72.70
C THR A 381 -40.91 14.43 -73.16
N ALA A 382 -40.62 14.82 -74.41
CA ALA A 382 -41.37 15.84 -75.12
C ALA A 382 -42.77 15.28 -75.47
N ALA A 383 -43.81 15.67 -74.72
CA ALA A 383 -45.20 15.59 -75.18
C ALA A 383 -46.14 16.47 -74.35
N GLU A 384 -46.92 17.27 -75.08
CA GLU A 384 -48.19 17.96 -74.72
C GLU A 384 -48.06 19.27 -73.92
N ASN A 385 -48.09 20.46 -74.54
CA ASN A 385 -49.08 21.15 -75.40
C ASN A 385 -49.77 22.29 -74.63
N THR A 386 -49.50 23.51 -75.09
CA THR A 386 -50.46 24.54 -75.48
C THR A 386 -51.73 24.72 -74.63
N LYS A 387 -51.82 25.88 -73.98
CA LYS A 387 -52.94 26.85 -73.89
C LYS A 387 -52.50 27.92 -72.88
N GLU A 388 -52.64 29.22 -73.07
CA GLU A 388 -53.38 30.06 -73.99
C GLU A 388 -52.80 31.48 -73.85
N GLN A 389 -52.81 32.24 -74.93
CA GLN A 389 -52.64 33.69 -74.91
C GLN A 389 -53.86 34.33 -74.24
N ILE A 390 -53.64 35.31 -73.35
CA ILE A 390 -53.98 36.75 -73.49
C ILE A 390 -53.20 37.49 -72.40
#